data_AF-A0A329VHV5-F1
#
_entry.id   AF-A0A329VHV5-F1
#
_cell.length_a   1.000
_cell.length_b   1.000
_cell.length_c   1.000
_cell.angle_alpha   90.00
_cell.angle_beta   90.00
_cell.angle_gamma   90.00
#
_symmetry.space_group_name_H-M   'P 1'
#
loop_
_entity.id
_entity.type
_entity.pdbx_description
1 polymer ?
#
loop_
_entity_poly.entity_id
_entity_poly.type
_entity_poly.pdbx_seq_one_letter_code
_entity_poly.pdbx_strand_id
1 'polypeptide(L)'
;MINVAIAGIGNCCSSLYQGICFHSDSDPIINNLGISIKDINVKAAYDVDCRKVGLPISKAIFAKPNCARVFCTDLPEGPIVEKIEIFDGVSTYMNNQPEDRGFRVLS
;
A
#
# COMPACT_ATOMS: atom_id res chain seq x y z
N MET A 1 3.42 19.60 4.62
CA MET A 1 2.52 18.65 3.94
C MET A 1 3.17 18.10 2.66
N ILE A 2 3.21 16.79 2.53
CA ILE A 2 3.82 16.02 1.44
C ILE A 2 2.74 15.12 0.85
N ASN A 3 2.37 15.37 -0.40
CA ASN A 3 1.43 14.52 -1.12
C ASN A 3 2.18 13.33 -1.73
N VAL A 4 1.74 12.13 -1.41
CA VAL A 4 2.38 10.88 -1.84
C VAL A 4 1.43 10.12 -2.76
N ALA A 5 1.95 9.70 -3.91
CA ALA A 5 1.35 8.68 -4.75
C ALA A 5 2.12 7.37 -4.56
N ILE A 6 1.43 6.24 -4.43
CA ILE A 6 2.05 4.94 -4.25
C ILE A 6 1.71 4.05 -5.45
N ALA A 7 2.75 3.54 -6.13
CA ALA A 7 2.61 2.52 -7.15
C ALA A 7 3.11 1.17 -6.61
N GLY A 8 2.23 0.18 -6.58
CA GLY A 8 2.46 -1.11 -5.94
C GLY A 8 2.04 -1.11 -4.47
N ILE A 9 0.85 -1.63 -4.19
CA ILE A 9 0.25 -1.73 -2.86
C ILE A 9 0.69 -3.05 -2.20
N GLY A 10 2.00 -3.27 -2.16
CA GLY A 10 2.64 -4.48 -1.61
C GLY A 10 2.84 -4.43 -0.09
N ASN A 11 3.63 -5.37 0.44
CA ASN A 11 3.99 -5.41 1.86
C ASN A 11 4.62 -4.11 2.36
N CYS A 12 5.50 -3.47 1.58
CA CYS A 12 6.10 -2.19 1.96
C CYS A 12 5.05 -1.09 2.10
N CYS A 13 4.09 -1.01 1.18
CA CYS A 13 2.96 -0.09 1.28
C CYS A 13 2.11 -0.40 2.52
N SER A 14 1.87 -1.68 2.81
CA SER A 14 1.12 -2.10 4.00
C SER A 14 1.79 -1.65 5.29
N SER A 15 3.09 -1.87 5.44
CA SER A 15 3.84 -1.39 6.61
C SER A 15 3.90 0.13 6.70
N LEU A 16 4.06 0.83 5.56
CA LEU A 16 4.07 2.29 5.54
C LEU A 16 2.72 2.89 5.96
N TYR A 17 1.61 2.43 5.37
CA TYR A 17 0.29 2.99 5.63
C TYR A 17 -0.16 2.73 7.08
N GLN A 18 0.10 1.52 7.59
CA GLN A 18 -0.08 1.22 9.01
C GLN A 18 0.80 2.10 9.90
N GLY A 19 2.07 2.32 9.52
CA GLY A 19 3.03 3.13 10.27
C GLY A 19 2.65 4.60 10.38
N ILE A 20 2.09 5.20 9.32
CA ILE A 20 1.61 6.59 9.33
C ILE A 20 0.54 6.78 10.41
N CYS A 21 -0.39 5.84 10.54
CA CYS A 21 -1.44 5.91 11.54
C CYS A 21 -0.94 5.51 12.93
N PHE A 22 -0.18 4.41 13.05
CA PHE A 22 0.33 3.92 14.33
C PHE A 22 1.24 4.92 15.04
N HIS A 23 2.02 5.69 14.27
CA HIS A 23 2.93 6.70 14.79
C HIS A 23 2.39 8.13 14.69
N SER A 24 1.09 8.34 14.42
CA SER A 24 0.53 9.68 14.25
C SER A 24 0.78 10.57 15.47
N ASP A 25 0.69 10.02 16.68
CA ASP A 25 0.91 10.75 17.93
C ASP A 25 2.27 10.46 18.59
N SER A 26 3.14 9.73 17.89
CA SER A 26 4.51 9.48 18.35
C SER A 26 5.43 10.64 17.94
N ASP A 27 5.91 11.38 18.94
CA ASP A 27 7.05 12.29 18.81
C ASP A 27 8.35 11.47 18.57
N PRO A 28 9.48 12.05 18.17
CA PRO A 28 9.86 12.25 16.79
C PRO A 28 10.96 11.27 16.36
N ILE A 29 10.61 10.03 16.07
CA ILE A 29 11.56 9.04 15.50
C ILE A 29 12.18 9.58 14.18
N ILE A 30 11.52 10.54 13.51
CA ILE A 30 11.90 11.13 12.23
C ILE A 30 12.39 12.60 12.37
N ASN A 31 12.70 13.11 13.58
CA ASN A 31 13.09 14.53 13.75
C ASN A 31 14.32 14.96 12.93
N ASN A 32 15.20 14.02 12.58
CA ASN A 32 16.38 14.31 11.77
C ASN A 32 16.07 14.63 10.30
N LEU A 33 14.85 14.39 9.82
CA LEU A 33 14.45 14.73 8.43
C LEU A 33 13.66 16.05 8.33
N GLY A 34 13.27 16.66 9.45
CA GLY A 34 12.45 17.88 9.45
C GLY A 34 11.04 17.70 8.88
N ILE A 35 10.55 16.46 8.80
CA ILE A 35 9.24 16.10 8.26
C ILE A 35 8.42 15.43 9.35
N SER A 36 7.22 15.94 9.63
CA SER A 36 6.28 15.26 10.52
C SER A 36 5.60 14.10 9.80
N ILE A 37 5.35 12.99 10.50
CA ILE A 37 4.49 11.91 9.98
C ILE A 37 3.09 12.45 9.62
N LYS A 38 2.60 13.43 10.38
CA LYS A 38 1.31 14.11 10.13
C LYS A 38 1.30 14.89 8.80
N ASP A 39 2.46 15.20 8.23
CA ASP A 39 2.56 15.85 6.94
C ASP A 39 2.39 14.89 5.76
N ILE A 40 2.49 13.56 5.96
CA ILE A 40 2.39 12.58 4.89
C ILE A 40 0.93 12.34 4.53
N ASN A 41 0.56 12.69 3.30
CA ASN A 41 -0.80 12.57 2.80
C ASN A 41 -0.83 11.69 1.55
N VAL A 42 -1.28 10.44 1.69
CA VAL A 42 -1.42 9.53 0.54
C VAL A 42 -2.62 9.97 -0.29
N LYS A 43 -2.36 10.47 -1.50
CA LYS A 43 -3.37 11.06 -2.39
C LYS A 43 -3.74 10.18 -3.58
N ALA A 44 -2.87 9.25 -3.96
CA ALA A 44 -3.12 8.32 -5.05
C ALA A 44 -2.48 6.97 -4.75
N ALA A 45 -3.12 5.91 -5.23
CA ALA A 45 -2.68 4.54 -5.03
C ALA A 45 -2.93 3.75 -6.31
N TYR A 46 -1.95 2.97 -6.74
CA TYR A 46 -1.99 2.20 -7.97
C TYR A 46 -1.53 0.77 -7.74
N ASP A 47 -2.26 -0.20 -8.28
CA ASP A 47 -1.84 -1.59 -8.31
C ASP A 47 -2.36 -2.27 -9.59
N VAL A 48 -1.74 -3.39 -9.92
CA VAL A 48 -2.15 -4.25 -11.05
C VAL A 48 -3.03 -5.41 -10.57
N ASP A 49 -2.96 -5.75 -9.27
CA ASP A 49 -3.68 -6.86 -8.67
C ASP A 49 -5.16 -6.54 -8.51
N CYS A 50 -6.01 -7.34 -9.15
CA CYS A 50 -7.45 -7.16 -9.17
C CYS A 50 -8.13 -7.29 -7.81
N ARG A 51 -7.46 -7.91 -6.83
CA ARG A 51 -7.95 -7.99 -5.46
C ARG A 51 -7.71 -6.69 -4.68
N LYS A 52 -6.90 -5.79 -5.23
CA LYS A 52 -6.56 -4.49 -4.64
C LYS A 52 -7.22 -3.33 -5.39
N VAL A 53 -7.25 -3.40 -6.73
CA VAL A 53 -7.89 -2.40 -7.60
C VAL A 53 -9.37 -2.22 -7.20
N GLY A 54 -9.80 -0.95 -7.13
CA GLY A 54 -11.17 -0.57 -6.76
C GLY A 54 -11.45 -0.55 -5.25
N LEU A 55 -10.51 -1.02 -4.42
CA LEU A 55 -10.61 -0.89 -2.96
C LEU A 55 -9.98 0.42 -2.48
N PRO A 56 -10.44 1.00 -1.37
CA PRO A 56 -9.66 1.99 -0.65
C PRO A 56 -8.33 1.38 -0.19
N ILE A 57 -7.24 2.18 -0.18
CA ILE A 57 -5.90 1.70 0.18
C ILE A 57 -5.88 1.00 1.55
N SER A 58 -6.69 1.45 2.51
CA SER A 58 -6.81 0.85 3.84
C SER A 58 -7.26 -0.62 3.83
N LYS A 59 -8.01 -1.03 2.79
CA LYS A 59 -8.42 -2.43 2.58
C LYS A 59 -7.43 -3.16 1.69
N ALA A 60 -6.95 -2.50 0.63
CA ALA A 60 -6.04 -3.10 -0.35
C ALA A 60 -4.71 -3.57 0.26
N ILE A 61 -4.19 -2.86 1.27
CA ILE A 61 -2.93 -3.26 1.94
C ILE A 61 -3.00 -4.60 2.67
N PHE A 62 -4.20 -5.11 2.96
CA PHE A 62 -4.43 -6.41 3.59
C PHE A 62 -4.85 -7.49 2.58
N ALA A 63 -5.09 -7.13 1.33
CA ALA A 63 -5.44 -8.09 0.30
C ALA A 63 -4.23 -8.94 -0.09
N LYS A 64 -4.49 -10.20 -0.45
CA LYS A 64 -3.45 -11.11 -0.95
C LYS A 64 -2.77 -10.51 -2.20
N PRO A 65 -1.47 -10.80 -2.43
CA PRO A 65 -0.63 -11.71 -1.67
C PRO A 65 0.10 -11.05 -0.50
N ASN A 66 -0.32 -9.86 -0.06
CA ASN A 66 0.32 -9.21 1.08
C ASN A 66 0.22 -10.10 2.33
N CYS A 67 1.31 -10.11 3.10
CA CYS A 67 1.50 -10.86 4.32
C CYS A 67 2.31 -10.08 5.36
N ALA A 68 2.45 -8.77 5.18
CA ALA A 68 3.08 -7.89 6.15
C ALA A 68 2.43 -8.06 7.53
N ARG A 69 3.23 -7.91 8.59
CA ARG A 69 2.73 -7.91 9.96
C ARG A 69 1.63 -6.85 10.10
N VAL A 70 0.52 -7.24 10.70
CA VAL A 70 -0.56 -6.32 11.06
C VAL A 70 -0.29 -5.78 12.46
N PHE A 71 -0.18 -4.46 12.59
CA PHE A 71 0.05 -3.76 13.86
C PHE A 71 -0.82 -2.50 14.02
N CYS A 72 -1.55 -2.10 12.97
CA CYS A 72 -2.57 -1.05 13.02
C CYS A 72 -3.69 -1.39 12.05
N THR A 73 -4.93 -1.47 12.53
CA THR A 73 -6.11 -1.84 11.73
C THR A 73 -7.14 -0.72 11.62
N ASP A 74 -7.14 0.22 12.56
CA ASP A 74 -7.96 1.42 12.50
C ASP A 74 -7.24 2.44 11.60
N LEU A 75 -7.58 2.42 10.31
CA LEU A 75 -6.89 3.19 9.28
C LEU A 75 -7.91 4.07 8.55
N PRO A 76 -7.57 5.33 8.24
CA PRO A 76 -8.39 6.13 7.34
C PRO A 76 -8.50 5.42 5.98
N GLU A 77 -9.63 5.54 5.28
CA GLU A 77 -9.83 4.81 4.01
C GLU A 77 -8.77 5.13 2.96
N GLY A 78 -8.40 6.41 2.84
CA GLY A 78 -7.45 6.90 1.84
C GLY A 78 -8.01 6.84 0.41
N PRO A 79 -7.15 7.01 -0.60
CA PRO A 79 -7.57 6.97 -2.01
C PRO A 79 -7.99 5.55 -2.42
N ILE A 80 -8.88 5.48 -3.42
CA ILE A 80 -9.19 4.24 -4.13
C ILE A 80 -7.97 3.82 -4.94
N VAL A 81 -7.64 2.54 -4.92
CA VAL A 81 -6.57 1.96 -5.71
C VAL A 81 -7.01 1.87 -7.17
N GLU A 82 -6.31 2.60 -8.03
CA GLU A 82 -6.57 2.61 -9.47
C GLU A 82 -5.75 1.53 -10.18
N LYS A 83 -6.31 0.99 -11.27
CA LYS A 83 -5.57 0.09 -12.16
C LYS A 83 -4.48 0.89 -12.88
N ILE A 84 -3.27 0.34 -12.93
CA ILE A 84 -2.16 0.89 -13.72
C ILE A 84 -1.72 -0.11 -14.79
N GLU A 85 -1.06 0.39 -15.82
CA GLU A 85 -0.43 -0.43 -16.86
C GLU A 85 0.59 -1.40 -16.25
N ILE A 86 0.57 -2.65 -16.74
CA ILE A 86 1.37 -3.74 -16.17
C ILE A 86 2.84 -3.62 -16.56
N PHE A 87 3.13 -3.26 -17.82
CA PHE A 87 4.47 -3.28 -18.41
C PHE A 87 5.24 -4.57 -18.04
N ASP A 88 6.42 -4.44 -17.42
CA ASP A 88 7.26 -5.53 -16.91
C ASP A 88 7.10 -5.75 -15.39
N GLY A 89 6.10 -5.12 -14.76
CA GLY A 89 5.87 -5.12 -13.32
C GLY A 89 5.36 -6.45 -12.75
N VAL A 90 4.98 -7.41 -13.60
CA VAL A 90 4.53 -8.75 -13.19
C VAL A 90 5.37 -9.81 -13.88
N SER A 91 6.21 -10.48 -13.11
CA SER A 91 7.03 -11.59 -13.62
C SER A 91 6.20 -12.86 -13.85
N THR A 92 6.65 -13.72 -14.77
CA THR A 92 6.05 -15.04 -15.00
C THR A 92 6.07 -15.92 -13.74
N TYR A 93 7.08 -15.74 -12.87
CA TYR A 93 7.16 -16.41 -11.58
C TYR A 93 5.94 -16.09 -10.70
N MET A 94 5.50 -14.82 -10.66
CA MET A 94 4.35 -14.41 -9.87
C MET A 94 3.03 -14.98 -10.40
N ASN A 95 2.90 -15.12 -11.72
CA ASN A 95 1.72 -15.76 -12.33
C ASN A 95 1.62 -17.25 -12.01
N ASN A 96 2.75 -17.93 -11.87
CA ASN A 96 2.81 -19.36 -11.56
C ASN A 96 2.70 -19.69 -10.06
N GLN A 97 2.64 -18.67 -9.19
CA GLN A 97 2.42 -18.90 -7.76
C GLN A 97 0.97 -19.32 -7.47
N PRO A 98 0.72 -20.03 -6.35
CA PRO A 98 -0.62 -20.24 -5.82
C PRO A 98 -1.45 -18.96 -5.72
N GLU A 99 -2.77 -19.10 -5.72
CA GLU A 99 -3.73 -17.98 -5.74
C GLU A 99 -3.42 -16.88 -4.74
N ASP A 100 -3.08 -17.24 -3.51
CA ASP A 100 -2.81 -16.34 -2.41
C ASP A 100 -1.36 -15.84 -2.30
N ARG A 101 -0.47 -16.26 -3.22
CA ARG A 101 0.98 -15.93 -3.19
C ARG A 101 1.49 -15.23 -4.46
N GLY A 102 0.70 -15.23 -5.53
CA GLY A 102 1.01 -14.52 -6.78
C GLY A 102 0.22 -13.24 -6.94
N PHE A 103 0.55 -12.46 -7.97
CA PHE A 103 -0.29 -11.33 -8.41
C PHE A 103 -1.39 -11.83 -9.36
N ARG A 104 -2.56 -11.21 -9.31
CA ARG A 104 -3.70 -11.55 -10.17
C ARG A 104 -4.13 -10.34 -10.97
N VAL A 105 -3.77 -10.34 -12.24
CA VAL A 105 -4.10 -9.24 -13.15
C VAL A 105 -5.37 -9.58 -13.92
N LEU A 106 -6.28 -8.61 -14.06
CA LEU A 106 -7.39 -8.73 -14.99
C LEU A 106 -6.90 -8.36 -16.38
N SER A 107 -7.15 -9.26 -17.33
CA SER A 107 -7.02 -9.02 -18.77
C SER A 107 -7.84 -7.81 -19.19
#